data_AF-A0A3D1XU28-F1
#
_entry.id   AF-A0A3D1XU28-F1
#
_cell.length_a   1.000
_cell.length_b   1.000
_cell.length_c   1.000
_cell.angle_alpha   90.00
_cell.angle_beta   90.00
_cell.angle_gamma   90.00
#
_symmetry.space_group_name_H-M   'P 1'
#
loop_
_entity.id
_entity.type
_entity.pdbx_description
1 polymer ?
#
loop_
_entity_poly.entity_id
_entity_poly.type
_entity_poly.pdbx_seq_one_letter_code
_entity_poly.pdbx_strand_id
1 'polypeptide(L)'
;VKTTSLVLRPLSARRDAVEIINVASVNNGEQLAVRIKWRDPTHDAFSELHSDIFRDGVAVQFALGAVTLHTHGHNEPFFGMGNRSKPVNIWHWKAGLEEVIEAEDDLEYAGGGVDMDALIYGGIMSNPVSKLNPTGENPVEELNAEGFGTITPQPPENQNVDGLGEWKDGMWTVVFLRDMPKTGKWDVDFAKRIDPALMAFAVWDGVKEDRNGRKVISVWQRLNIIKPK
;
A
#
# COMPACT_ATOMS: atom_id res chain seq x y z
N VAL A 1 1.79 1.35 21.43
CA VAL A 1 1.70 0.22 20.48
C VAL A 1 3.09 -0.38 20.29
N LYS A 2 3.24 -1.71 20.33
CA LYS A 2 4.54 -2.36 20.07
C LYS A 2 4.93 -2.17 18.60
N THR A 3 6.19 -1.88 18.34
CA THR A 3 6.74 -1.76 16.98
C THR A 3 7.77 -2.85 16.73
N THR A 4 7.98 -3.22 15.46
CA THR A 4 8.97 -4.21 15.02
C THR A 4 9.72 -3.66 13.83
N SER A 5 11.05 -3.69 13.87
CA SER A 5 11.87 -3.35 12.71
C SER A 5 12.14 -4.60 11.88
N LEU A 6 11.89 -4.50 10.57
CA LEU A 6 12.05 -5.59 9.61
C LEU A 6 13.12 -5.22 8.60
N VAL A 7 13.98 -6.19 8.29
CA VAL A 7 14.97 -6.05 7.22
C VAL A 7 14.30 -6.32 5.87
N LEU A 8 14.53 -5.45 4.91
CA LEU A 8 14.15 -5.60 3.52
C LEU A 8 15.36 -6.01 2.66
N ARG A 9 15.08 -6.65 1.53
CA ARG A 9 16.06 -7.04 0.52
C ARG A 9 15.62 -6.57 -0.86
N PRO A 10 16.51 -5.98 -1.66
CA PRO A 10 16.18 -5.58 -3.01
C PRO A 10 16.05 -6.82 -3.90
N LEU A 11 15.05 -6.83 -4.79
CA LEU A 11 14.91 -7.89 -5.79
C LEU A 11 15.97 -7.81 -6.89
N SER A 12 16.45 -6.59 -7.17
CA SER A 12 17.56 -6.32 -8.09
C SER A 12 18.77 -5.81 -7.31
N ALA A 13 19.96 -6.34 -7.58
CA ALA A 13 21.18 -5.87 -6.93
C ALA A 13 21.38 -4.37 -7.17
N ARG A 14 21.50 -3.59 -6.09
CA ARG A 14 21.65 -2.14 -6.12
C ARG A 14 22.32 -1.62 -4.86
N ARG A 15 22.78 -0.37 -4.90
CA ARG A 15 23.28 0.37 -3.73
C ARG A 15 22.17 1.21 -3.12
N ASP A 16 22.34 1.53 -1.84
CA ASP A 16 21.52 2.50 -1.11
C ASP A 16 20.02 2.19 -1.17
N ALA A 17 19.68 0.90 -1.08
CA ALA A 17 18.29 0.46 -1.01
C ALA A 17 17.72 0.74 0.38
N VAL A 18 16.42 1.01 0.50
CA VAL A 18 15.74 0.99 1.80
C VAL A 18 15.93 -0.38 2.45
N GLU A 19 16.67 -0.42 3.56
CA GLU A 19 17.07 -1.68 4.21
C GLU A 19 16.15 -2.08 5.36
N ILE A 20 15.50 -1.10 6.00
CA ILE A 20 14.73 -1.34 7.22
C ILE A 20 13.42 -0.55 7.16
N ILE A 21 12.34 -1.23 7.53
CA ILE A 21 11.06 -0.60 7.85
C ILE A 21 10.71 -0.86 9.31
N ASN A 22 10.00 0.08 9.93
CA ASN A 22 9.37 -0.11 11.23
C ASN A 22 7.88 -0.31 11.04
N VAL A 23 7.36 -1.42 11.56
CA VAL A 23 5.95 -1.80 11.44
C VAL A 23 5.29 -1.80 12.82
N ALA A 24 4.07 -1.31 12.89
CA ALA A 24 3.19 -1.43 14.04
C ALA A 24 1.77 -1.76 13.57
N SER A 25 1.00 -2.46 14.38
CA SER A 25 -0.42 -2.71 14.08
C SER A 25 -1.26 -2.62 15.34
N VAL A 26 -2.50 -2.16 15.19
CA VAL A 26 -3.52 -2.15 16.24
C VAL A 26 -4.85 -2.62 15.67
N ASN A 27 -5.68 -3.24 16.50
CA ASN A 27 -7.06 -3.53 16.15
C ASN A 27 -7.96 -3.15 17.33
N ASN A 28 -9.17 -2.68 17.04
CA ASN A 28 -10.19 -2.36 18.04
C ASN A 28 -11.33 -3.40 18.08
N GLY A 29 -11.21 -4.49 17.31
CA GLY A 29 -12.24 -5.54 17.17
C GLY A 29 -13.12 -5.37 15.93
N GLU A 30 -13.20 -4.17 15.39
CA GLU A 30 -13.96 -3.82 14.19
C GLU A 30 -13.03 -3.57 13.00
N GLN A 31 -11.90 -2.88 13.25
CA GLN A 31 -10.94 -2.47 12.25
C GLN A 31 -9.51 -2.84 12.65
N LEU A 32 -8.66 -3.04 11.64
CA LEU A 32 -7.22 -3.22 11.74
C LEU A 32 -6.51 -2.02 11.12
N ALA A 33 -5.59 -1.42 11.87
CA ALA A 33 -4.65 -0.45 11.34
C ALA A 33 -3.23 -1.03 11.29
N VAL A 34 -2.53 -0.81 10.17
CA VAL A 34 -1.12 -1.19 9.98
C VAL A 34 -0.33 0.07 9.62
N ARG A 35 0.61 0.44 10.49
CA ARG A 35 1.53 1.54 10.25
C ARG A 35 2.88 1.01 9.77
N ILE A 36 3.41 1.60 8.71
CA ILE A 36 4.75 1.35 8.18
C ILE A 36 5.52 2.67 8.18
N LYS A 37 6.77 2.63 8.64
CA LYS A 37 7.69 3.77 8.60
C LYS A 37 9.02 3.37 7.98
N TRP A 38 9.58 4.21 7.13
CA TRP A 38 10.92 4.04 6.61
C TRP A 38 11.61 5.39 6.45
N ARG A 39 12.94 5.34 6.40
CA ARG A 39 13.74 6.52 6.13
C ARG A 39 13.82 6.73 4.64
N ASP A 40 13.53 7.95 4.21
CA ASP A 40 13.64 8.39 2.84
C ASP A 40 14.08 9.86 2.81
N PRO A 41 15.34 10.16 2.47
CA PRO A 41 15.82 11.53 2.42
C PRO A 41 15.12 12.39 1.36
N THR A 42 14.53 11.77 0.34
CA THR A 42 13.77 12.44 -0.70
C THR A 42 12.27 12.31 -0.43
N HIS A 43 11.53 13.29 -0.93
CA HIS A 43 10.09 13.33 -0.88
C HIS A 43 9.58 13.20 -2.31
N ASP A 44 9.51 11.98 -2.82
CA ASP A 44 9.19 11.72 -4.22
C ASP A 44 7.68 11.49 -4.38
N ALA A 45 6.92 12.56 -4.21
CA ALA A 45 5.48 12.61 -4.46
C ALA A 45 5.17 12.90 -5.95
N PHE A 46 3.90 12.76 -6.33
CA PHE A 46 3.45 13.03 -7.70
C PHE A 46 3.80 14.46 -8.14
N SER A 47 4.32 14.60 -9.37
CA SER A 47 4.50 15.90 -10.03
C SER A 47 3.79 15.87 -11.38
N GLU A 48 2.83 16.78 -11.58
CA GLU A 48 2.12 16.94 -12.87
C GLU A 48 3.03 17.43 -14.00
N LEU A 49 4.14 18.08 -13.65
CA LEU A 49 5.05 18.74 -14.60
C LEU A 49 6.10 17.78 -15.19
N HIS A 50 6.29 16.60 -14.61
CA HIS A 50 7.38 15.70 -14.99
C HIS A 50 6.91 14.23 -15.06
N SER A 51 6.76 13.71 -16.28
CA SER A 51 6.42 12.29 -16.53
C SER A 51 7.50 11.29 -16.12
N ASP A 52 8.69 11.79 -15.81
CA ASP A 52 9.91 10.99 -15.59
C ASP A 52 10.18 10.76 -14.10
N ILE A 53 9.29 11.23 -13.22
CA ILE A 53 9.40 11.08 -11.77
C ILE A 53 8.69 9.80 -11.33
N PHE A 54 9.42 8.96 -10.61
CA PHE A 54 8.88 7.79 -9.94
C PHE A 54 8.43 8.19 -8.54
N ARG A 55 7.31 7.64 -8.11
CA ARG A 55 6.73 7.96 -6.82
C ARG A 55 7.21 6.99 -5.76
N ASP A 56 7.36 7.48 -4.55
CA ASP A 56 7.49 6.63 -3.38
C ASP A 56 6.22 5.80 -3.19
N GLY A 57 6.40 4.60 -2.66
CA GLY A 57 5.29 3.69 -2.44
C GLY A 57 5.61 2.62 -1.43
N VAL A 58 4.57 2.13 -0.76
CA VAL A 58 4.69 1.00 0.16
C VAL A 58 3.49 0.10 -0.02
N ALA A 59 3.73 -1.20 0.07
CA ALA A 59 2.67 -2.18 0.08
C ALA A 59 2.82 -3.16 1.22
N VAL A 60 1.68 -3.62 1.72
CA VAL A 60 1.55 -4.82 2.54
C VAL A 60 0.73 -5.84 1.75
N GLN A 61 1.18 -7.09 1.75
CA GLN A 61 0.43 -8.19 1.18
C GLN A 61 0.10 -9.24 2.23
N PHE A 62 -1.00 -9.95 2.03
CA PHE A 62 -1.50 -11.00 2.89
C PHE A 62 -1.77 -12.28 2.10
N ALA A 63 -1.39 -13.42 2.66
CA ALA A 63 -1.80 -14.71 2.12
C ALA A 63 -3.30 -14.97 2.35
N LEU A 64 -4.00 -15.40 1.31
CA LEU A 64 -5.41 -15.79 1.42
C LEU A 64 -5.56 -17.28 1.78
N GLY A 65 -6.68 -17.61 2.42
CA GLY A 65 -7.01 -18.99 2.84
C GLY A 65 -6.27 -19.45 4.09
N ALA A 66 -6.57 -20.66 4.56
CA ALA A 66 -5.84 -21.25 5.69
C ALA A 66 -4.42 -21.63 5.24
N VAL A 67 -3.41 -20.96 5.77
CA VAL A 67 -2.02 -21.36 5.51
C VAL A 67 -1.62 -22.36 6.57
N THR A 68 -1.68 -23.64 6.21
CA THR A 68 -1.25 -24.70 7.11
C THR A 68 0.27 -24.63 7.27
N LEU A 69 0.72 -24.10 8.41
CA LEU A 69 2.11 -24.20 8.86
C LEU A 69 2.25 -25.52 9.65
N HIS A 70 2.51 -26.63 8.97
CA HIS A 70 2.53 -27.98 9.59
C HIS A 70 3.93 -28.61 9.53
N THR A 71 4.14 -29.65 10.34
CA THR A 71 5.43 -30.35 10.52
C THR A 71 5.95 -31.05 9.26
N HIS A 72 5.10 -31.27 8.25
CA HIS A 72 5.47 -31.93 7.00
C HIS A 72 4.80 -31.22 5.80
N GLY A 73 5.43 -30.14 5.33
CA GLY A 73 5.02 -29.45 4.10
C GLY A 73 4.78 -27.95 4.28
N HIS A 74 5.28 -27.18 3.31
CA HIS A 74 5.09 -25.74 3.17
C HIS A 74 3.93 -25.49 2.21
N ASN A 75 2.78 -25.03 2.72
CA ASN A 75 1.64 -24.67 1.86
C ASN A 75 1.46 -23.16 1.69
N GLU A 76 2.36 -22.35 2.24
CA GLU A 76 2.33 -20.90 2.04
C GLU A 76 2.44 -20.52 0.55
N PRO A 77 1.76 -19.44 0.13
CA PRO A 77 2.05 -18.80 -1.15
C PRO A 77 3.51 -18.32 -1.19
N PHE A 78 4.08 -18.20 -2.38
CA PHE A 78 5.35 -17.50 -2.53
C PHE A 78 5.24 -16.04 -2.05
N PHE A 79 6.20 -15.55 -1.26
CA PHE A 79 6.16 -14.20 -0.69
C PHE A 79 6.35 -13.09 -1.73
N GLY A 80 6.74 -13.41 -2.97
CA GLY A 80 6.72 -12.45 -4.07
C GLY A 80 5.43 -12.54 -4.87
N MET A 81 4.29 -12.18 -4.26
CA MET A 81 2.97 -12.10 -4.92
C MET A 81 2.25 -13.43 -5.17
N GLY A 82 2.53 -14.46 -4.39
CA GLY A 82 1.84 -15.75 -4.48
C GLY A 82 2.27 -16.61 -5.65
N ASN A 83 1.45 -17.62 -5.94
CA ASN A 83 1.61 -18.52 -7.07
C ASN A 83 0.24 -19.09 -7.43
N ARG A 84 0.16 -19.82 -8.55
CA ARG A 84 -1.11 -20.39 -9.04
C ARG A 84 -1.92 -21.05 -7.93
N SER A 85 -3.20 -20.67 -7.81
CA SER A 85 -4.14 -21.17 -6.79
C SER A 85 -3.78 -20.85 -5.33
N LYS A 86 -2.78 -19.99 -5.11
CA LYS A 86 -2.42 -19.43 -3.80
C LYS A 86 -2.37 -17.90 -3.90
N PRO A 87 -3.54 -17.26 -4.00
CA PRO A 87 -3.64 -15.83 -4.15
C PRO A 87 -3.17 -15.07 -2.91
N VAL A 88 -2.72 -13.85 -3.14
CA VAL A 88 -2.47 -12.84 -2.12
C VAL A 88 -3.41 -11.65 -2.33
N ASN A 89 -3.70 -10.95 -1.24
CA ASN A 89 -4.35 -9.64 -1.22
C ASN A 89 -3.29 -8.59 -0.88
N ILE A 90 -3.23 -7.50 -1.61
CA ILE A 90 -2.17 -6.50 -1.56
C ILE A 90 -2.82 -5.14 -1.36
N TRP A 91 -2.37 -4.40 -0.36
CA TRP A 91 -2.73 -3.00 -0.15
C TRP A 91 -1.52 -2.17 -0.55
N HIS A 92 -1.67 -1.31 -1.55
CA HIS A 92 -0.57 -0.59 -2.16
C HIS A 92 -0.84 0.91 -2.11
N TRP A 93 -0.07 1.61 -1.29
CA TRP A 93 -0.09 3.06 -1.20
C TRP A 93 0.99 3.65 -2.12
N LYS A 94 0.67 4.78 -2.76
CA LYS A 94 1.59 5.58 -3.58
C LYS A 94 1.51 7.04 -3.15
N ALA A 95 2.66 7.70 -3.07
CA ALA A 95 2.74 9.11 -2.69
C ALA A 95 2.02 10.06 -3.68
N GLY A 96 1.49 11.16 -3.15
CA GLY A 96 1.10 12.35 -3.90
C GLY A 96 -0.35 12.43 -4.38
N LEU A 97 -1.28 11.61 -3.92
CA LEU A 97 -2.72 11.89 -4.15
C LEU A 97 -3.25 12.84 -3.06
N GLU A 98 -2.84 12.62 -1.82
CA GLU A 98 -3.30 13.40 -0.67
C GLU A 98 -2.88 14.86 -0.76
N GLU A 99 -1.65 15.13 -1.18
CA GLU A 99 -1.14 16.49 -1.40
C GLU A 99 -1.90 17.25 -2.49
N VAL A 100 -2.40 16.54 -3.51
CA VAL A 100 -3.23 17.15 -4.56
C VAL A 100 -4.58 17.55 -3.99
N ILE A 101 -5.20 16.68 -3.18
CA ILE A 101 -6.48 16.95 -2.52
C ILE A 101 -6.34 18.09 -1.50
N GLU A 102 -5.29 18.11 -0.67
CA GLU A 102 -5.04 19.20 0.29
C GLU A 102 -4.81 20.54 -0.42
N ALA A 103 -4.07 20.54 -1.53
CA ALA A 103 -3.87 21.74 -2.33
C ALA A 103 -5.17 22.23 -2.99
N GLU A 104 -6.05 21.32 -3.41
CA GLU A 104 -7.39 21.65 -3.92
C GLU A 104 -8.27 22.30 -2.84
N ASP A 105 -8.34 21.70 -1.64
CA ASP A 105 -9.11 22.23 -0.50
C ASP A 105 -8.63 23.63 -0.09
N ASP A 106 -7.32 23.84 -0.02
CA ASP A 106 -6.72 25.14 0.31
C ASP A 106 -7.04 26.21 -0.75
N LEU A 107 -7.05 25.84 -2.04
CA LEU A 107 -7.41 26.74 -3.14
C LEU A 107 -8.91 27.06 -3.18
N GLU A 108 -9.78 26.08 -2.89
CA GLU A 108 -11.22 26.28 -2.77
C GLU A 108 -11.54 27.21 -1.60
N TYR A 109 -10.87 27.03 -0.45
CA TYR A 109 -11.06 27.87 0.73
C TYR A 109 -10.51 29.30 0.55
N ALA A 110 -9.41 29.46 -0.18
CA ALA A 110 -8.79 30.76 -0.46
C ALA A 110 -9.49 31.57 -1.57
N GLY A 111 -10.22 30.90 -2.47
CA GLY A 111 -10.84 31.51 -3.65
C GLY A 111 -12.33 31.21 -3.74
N GLY A 112 -13.16 32.08 -3.15
CA GLY A 112 -14.61 31.97 -3.22
C GLY A 112 -15.12 31.74 -4.65
N GLY A 113 -15.52 30.51 -4.95
CA GLY A 113 -16.11 30.11 -6.23
C GLY A 113 -15.17 30.26 -7.43
N VAL A 114 -14.03 29.59 -7.43
CA VAL A 114 -13.25 29.39 -8.66
C VAL A 114 -13.97 28.41 -9.61
N ASP A 115 -14.01 28.76 -10.89
CA ASP A 115 -14.70 28.00 -11.93
C ASP A 115 -13.95 26.69 -12.23
N MET A 116 -14.53 25.55 -11.89
CA MET A 116 -13.97 24.21 -12.09
C MET A 116 -13.59 23.96 -13.56
N ASP A 117 -14.31 24.56 -14.51
CA ASP A 117 -14.01 24.43 -15.95
C ASP A 117 -12.68 25.08 -16.33
N ALA A 118 -12.24 26.13 -15.60
CA ALA A 118 -10.96 26.80 -15.85
C ALA A 118 -9.75 25.99 -15.36
N LEU A 119 -9.90 25.22 -14.27
CA LEU A 119 -8.86 24.31 -13.76
C LEU A 119 -8.70 23.06 -14.64
N ILE A 120 -9.82 22.57 -15.20
CA ILE A 120 -9.84 21.46 -16.14
C ILE A 120 -9.20 21.83 -17.48
N TYR A 121 -9.47 23.02 -18.01
CA TYR A 121 -8.92 23.47 -19.29
C TYR A 121 -7.52 24.08 -19.18
N GLY A 122 -7.14 24.57 -17.99
CA GLY A 122 -5.84 25.18 -17.69
C GLY A 122 -4.66 24.21 -17.54
N GLY A 123 -4.90 22.90 -17.70
CA GLY A 123 -3.86 21.88 -17.73
C GLY A 123 -3.66 21.10 -16.43
N ILE A 124 -4.24 21.56 -15.30
CA ILE A 124 -4.12 20.93 -13.98
C ILE A 124 -4.91 19.61 -13.94
N MET A 125 -6.13 19.57 -14.50
CA MET A 125 -6.94 18.33 -14.59
C MET A 125 -7.10 17.74 -16.01
N SER A 126 -6.19 18.05 -16.94
CA SER A 126 -6.30 17.57 -18.33
C SER A 126 -5.76 16.16 -18.56
N ASN A 127 -5.22 15.49 -17.53
CA ASN A 127 -4.59 14.19 -17.70
C ASN A 127 -5.63 13.04 -17.64
N PRO A 128 -5.85 12.29 -18.74
CA PRO A 128 -6.74 11.14 -18.75
C PRO A 128 -6.27 10.00 -17.83
N VAL A 129 -5.02 10.01 -17.34
CA VAL A 129 -4.49 9.00 -16.42
C VAL A 129 -5.02 9.18 -14.98
N SER A 130 -5.28 10.41 -14.53
CA SER A 130 -5.92 10.67 -13.22
C SER A 130 -7.33 10.08 -13.19
N LYS A 131 -8.02 10.09 -14.34
CA LYS A 131 -9.35 9.47 -14.56
C LYS A 131 -9.31 7.94 -14.64
N LEU A 132 -8.12 7.33 -14.65
CA LEU A 132 -7.93 5.87 -14.60
C LEU A 132 -7.69 5.36 -13.17
N ASN A 133 -7.56 6.24 -12.17
CA ASN A 133 -7.45 5.81 -10.78
C ASN A 133 -8.84 5.41 -10.27
N PRO A 134 -9.14 4.11 -10.07
CA PRO A 134 -10.49 3.66 -9.68
C PRO A 134 -10.91 4.18 -8.32
N THR A 135 -9.94 4.62 -7.51
CA THR A 135 -10.12 5.01 -6.12
C THR A 135 -10.26 6.50 -5.90
N GLY A 136 -10.02 7.36 -6.93
CA GLY A 136 -10.28 8.82 -7.01
C GLY A 136 -9.80 9.70 -5.85
N GLU A 137 -10.23 9.38 -4.65
CA GLU A 137 -10.08 10.05 -3.36
C GLU A 137 -9.15 9.28 -2.39
N ASN A 138 -8.76 8.04 -2.70
CA ASN A 138 -7.95 7.19 -1.82
C ASN A 138 -6.60 6.81 -2.46
N PRO A 139 -5.45 7.09 -1.79
CA PRO A 139 -4.10 6.81 -2.28
C PRO A 139 -3.72 5.32 -2.26
N VAL A 140 -4.56 4.49 -1.65
CA VAL A 140 -4.39 3.05 -1.57
C VAL A 140 -5.18 2.35 -2.66
N GLU A 141 -4.49 1.48 -3.40
CA GLU A 141 -5.12 0.51 -4.28
C GLU A 141 -5.11 -0.88 -3.61
N GLU A 142 -6.28 -1.50 -3.55
CA GLU A 142 -6.44 -2.90 -3.19
C GLU A 142 -6.32 -3.79 -4.44
N LEU A 143 -5.39 -4.74 -4.39
CA LEU A 143 -4.99 -5.58 -5.52
C LEU A 143 -4.95 -7.06 -5.10
N ASN A 144 -4.96 -7.94 -6.09
CA ASN A 144 -4.70 -9.37 -5.90
C ASN A 144 -3.65 -9.89 -6.88
N ALA A 145 -3.00 -10.99 -6.52
CA ALA A 145 -2.08 -11.70 -7.40
C ALA A 145 -2.02 -13.20 -7.06
N GLU A 146 -1.78 -14.04 -8.08
CA GLU A 146 -1.50 -15.48 -8.00
C GLU A 146 -0.13 -15.79 -8.64
N GLY A 147 0.83 -14.89 -8.43
CA GLY A 147 2.17 -14.97 -9.00
C GLY A 147 2.60 -13.68 -9.69
N PHE A 148 3.86 -13.69 -10.11
CA PHE A 148 4.42 -12.60 -10.89
C PHE A 148 3.65 -12.37 -12.19
N GLY A 149 3.37 -11.10 -12.49
CA GLY A 149 2.69 -10.70 -13.72
C GLY A 149 1.17 -10.87 -13.71
N THR A 150 0.56 -11.34 -12.61
CA THR A 150 -0.89 -11.52 -12.50
C THR A 150 -1.54 -10.49 -11.57
N ILE A 151 -0.86 -9.37 -11.28
CA ILE A 151 -1.41 -8.35 -10.41
C ILE A 151 -2.66 -7.78 -11.06
N THR A 152 -3.75 -7.66 -10.30
CA THR A 152 -5.02 -7.17 -10.80
C THR A 152 -5.68 -6.32 -9.71
N PRO A 153 -6.07 -5.08 -10.00
CA PRO A 153 -6.86 -4.28 -9.08
C PRO A 153 -8.20 -4.94 -8.77
N GLN A 154 -8.65 -4.78 -7.53
CA GLN A 154 -10.01 -5.13 -7.18
C GLN A 154 -11.01 -4.17 -7.86
N PRO A 155 -12.25 -4.62 -8.15
CA PRO A 155 -13.32 -3.74 -8.61
C PRO A 155 -13.56 -2.57 -7.64
N PRO A 156 -14.08 -1.42 -8.10
CA PRO A 156 -14.35 -0.27 -7.24
C PRO A 156 -15.15 -0.59 -5.97
N GLU A 157 -16.13 -1.49 -6.05
CA GLU A 157 -16.96 -1.91 -4.91
C GLU A 157 -16.20 -2.75 -3.86
N ASN A 158 -14.98 -3.20 -4.16
CA ASN A 158 -14.10 -3.94 -3.26
C ASN A 158 -12.78 -3.19 -3.01
N GLN A 159 -12.74 -1.88 -3.24
CA GLN A 159 -11.66 -1.00 -2.79
C GLN A 159 -11.99 -0.53 -1.36
N ASN A 160 -11.68 -1.35 -0.35
CA ASN A 160 -12.15 -1.15 1.03
C ASN A 160 -11.01 -0.96 2.04
N VAL A 161 -9.85 -0.49 1.58
CA VAL A 161 -8.70 -0.19 2.43
C VAL A 161 -8.41 1.29 2.30
N ASP A 162 -8.56 2.02 3.40
CA ASP A 162 -8.14 3.41 3.46
C ASP A 162 -6.65 3.50 3.78
N GLY A 163 -6.02 4.58 3.36
CA GLY A 163 -4.70 4.89 3.87
C GLY A 163 -4.32 6.35 3.75
N LEU A 164 -3.28 6.69 4.51
CA LEU A 164 -2.72 8.02 4.58
C LEU A 164 -1.20 7.90 4.72
N GLY A 165 -0.47 8.66 3.91
CA GLY A 165 0.97 8.86 4.05
C GLY A 165 1.33 10.26 4.52
N GLU A 166 2.32 10.37 5.40
CA GLU A 166 2.95 11.62 5.78
C GLU A 166 4.48 11.48 5.64
N TRP A 167 5.11 12.42 4.92
CA TRP A 167 6.55 12.58 4.91
C TRP A 167 6.97 13.72 5.84
N LYS A 168 7.90 13.44 6.74
CA LYS A 168 8.42 14.44 7.66
C LYS A 168 9.85 14.13 8.07
N ASP A 169 10.73 15.13 7.97
CA ASP A 169 12.12 15.06 8.41
C ASP A 169 12.89 13.84 7.83
N GLY A 170 12.68 13.54 6.54
CA GLY A 170 13.33 12.42 5.86
C GLY A 170 12.78 11.04 6.23
N MET A 171 11.52 10.98 6.68
CA MET A 171 10.85 9.76 7.09
C MET A 171 9.42 9.72 6.55
N TRP A 172 9.09 8.66 5.84
CA TRP A 172 7.71 8.33 5.53
C TRP A 172 7.02 7.62 6.71
N THR A 173 5.76 7.94 6.93
CA THR A 173 4.83 7.22 7.81
C THR A 173 3.54 6.97 7.05
N VAL A 174 3.24 5.71 6.75
CA VAL A 174 2.01 5.32 6.06
C VAL A 174 1.17 4.46 6.99
N VAL A 175 -0.13 4.74 7.06
CA VAL A 175 -1.11 3.94 7.79
C VAL A 175 -2.12 3.39 6.80
N PHE A 176 -2.35 2.09 6.84
CA PHE A 176 -3.49 1.43 6.22
C PHE A 176 -4.54 1.16 7.29
N LEU A 177 -5.82 1.37 6.97
CA LEU A 177 -6.96 1.07 7.82
C LEU A 177 -7.97 0.25 7.03
N ARG A 178 -8.46 -0.84 7.62
CA ARG A 178 -9.47 -1.68 6.99
C ARG A 178 -10.28 -2.47 8.01
N ASP A 179 -11.54 -2.71 7.72
CA ASP A 179 -12.43 -3.52 8.54
C ASP A 179 -11.91 -4.97 8.70
N MET A 180 -12.13 -5.55 9.87
CA MET A 180 -11.67 -6.90 10.22
C MET A 180 -12.34 -8.00 9.35
N PRO A 181 -13.66 -7.98 9.13
CA PRO A 181 -14.32 -8.92 8.21
C PRO A 181 -13.89 -8.66 6.77
N LYS A 182 -13.96 -9.72 5.94
CA LYS A 182 -13.77 -9.54 4.50
C LYS A 182 -15.00 -8.95 3.82
N THR A 183 -14.77 -8.13 2.80
CA THR A 183 -15.79 -7.58 1.90
C THR A 183 -15.94 -8.51 0.70
N GLY A 184 -14.84 -8.73 -0.02
CA GLY A 184 -14.76 -9.58 -1.19
C GLY A 184 -14.26 -11.00 -0.89
N LYS A 185 -14.45 -11.91 -1.86
CA LYS A 185 -13.85 -13.25 -1.79
C LYS A 185 -12.31 -13.23 -1.85
N TRP A 186 -11.75 -12.12 -2.33
CA TRP A 186 -10.33 -11.93 -2.57
C TRP A 186 -9.62 -11.17 -1.45
N ASP A 187 -10.31 -10.89 -0.35
CA ASP A 187 -9.67 -10.23 0.78
C ASP A 187 -9.30 -11.24 1.86
N VAL A 188 -8.32 -10.86 2.66
CA VAL A 188 -8.03 -11.55 3.90
C VAL A 188 -9.17 -11.27 4.91
N ASP A 189 -9.64 -12.33 5.58
CA ASP A 189 -10.63 -12.22 6.67
C ASP A 189 -9.86 -12.22 7.99
N PHE A 190 -9.71 -11.08 8.66
CA PHE A 190 -9.03 -11.01 9.95
C PHE A 190 -9.97 -11.36 11.11
N ALA A 191 -11.27 -11.12 10.96
CA ALA A 191 -12.27 -11.39 11.99
C ALA A 191 -12.39 -12.88 12.33
N LYS A 192 -12.22 -13.77 11.35
CA LYS A 192 -12.35 -15.23 11.53
C LYS A 192 -11.01 -15.97 11.63
N ARG A 193 -9.88 -15.26 11.70
CA ARG A 193 -8.55 -15.89 11.78
C ARG A 193 -8.32 -16.57 13.13
N ILE A 194 -7.81 -17.80 13.06
CA ILE A 194 -7.38 -18.60 14.21
C ILE A 194 -5.86 -18.78 14.16
N ASP A 195 -5.33 -18.95 12.95
CA ASP A 195 -3.93 -18.97 12.59
C ASP A 195 -3.37 -17.55 12.38
N PRO A 196 -2.05 -17.32 12.58
CA PRO A 196 -1.44 -16.04 12.25
C PRO A 196 -1.60 -15.74 10.76
N ALA A 197 -2.00 -14.51 10.41
CA ALA A 197 -1.99 -14.07 9.02
C ALA A 197 -0.53 -13.94 8.56
N LEU A 198 -0.21 -14.45 7.36
CA LEU A 198 1.08 -14.18 6.75
C LEU A 198 1.04 -12.83 6.07
N MET A 199 1.96 -11.96 6.43
CA MET A 199 2.10 -10.63 5.83
C MET A 199 3.52 -10.39 5.31
N ALA A 200 3.66 -9.73 4.18
CA ALA A 200 4.97 -9.28 3.69
C ALA A 200 4.85 -7.87 3.14
N PHE A 201 5.98 -7.21 3.02
CA PHE A 201 6.07 -5.78 2.71
C PHE A 201 6.91 -5.54 1.49
N ALA A 202 6.60 -4.47 0.77
CA ALA A 202 7.39 -3.94 -0.32
C ALA A 202 7.50 -2.42 -0.19
N VAL A 203 8.66 -1.85 -0.54
CA VAL A 203 8.87 -0.40 -0.64
C VAL A 203 9.46 -0.08 -2.01
N TRP A 204 8.95 0.98 -2.61
CA TRP A 204 9.43 1.62 -3.83
C TRP A 204 9.97 2.99 -3.45
N ASP A 205 11.22 3.24 -3.81
CA ASP A 205 11.93 4.51 -3.64
C ASP A 205 12.00 5.21 -5.01
N GLY A 206 11.37 6.38 -5.09
CA GLY A 206 11.23 7.17 -6.30
C GLY A 206 12.57 7.58 -6.89
N VAL A 207 13.52 8.02 -6.05
CA VAL A 207 14.88 8.39 -6.47
C VAL A 207 15.67 7.21 -7.05
N LYS A 208 15.32 5.97 -6.70
CA LYS A 208 15.89 4.74 -7.29
C LYS A 208 15.16 4.25 -8.53
N GLU A 209 14.18 5.03 -9.00
CA GLU A 209 13.29 4.70 -10.11
C GLU A 209 12.56 3.37 -9.90
N ASP A 210 12.18 3.10 -8.66
CA ASP A 210 11.44 1.89 -8.36
C ASP A 210 10.05 1.92 -8.98
N ARG A 211 9.70 0.82 -9.63
CA ARG A 211 8.37 0.56 -10.17
C ARG A 211 8.16 -0.93 -10.35
N ASN A 212 6.92 -1.39 -10.23
CA ASN A 212 6.56 -2.78 -10.47
C ASN A 212 7.46 -3.75 -9.68
N GLY A 213 8.25 -4.59 -10.35
CA GLY A 213 9.18 -5.52 -9.72
C GLY A 213 10.52 -4.93 -9.23
N ARG A 214 10.85 -3.69 -9.60
CA ARG A 214 11.99 -2.94 -9.03
C ARG A 214 11.54 -2.35 -7.70
N LYS A 215 11.92 -3.03 -6.62
CA LYS A 215 11.53 -2.72 -5.24
C LYS A 215 12.40 -3.47 -4.24
N VAL A 216 12.29 -3.09 -2.98
CA VAL A 216 12.75 -3.90 -1.84
C VAL A 216 11.58 -4.61 -1.19
N ILE A 217 11.82 -5.81 -0.66
CA ILE A 217 10.78 -6.65 -0.07
C ILE A 217 11.24 -7.32 1.23
N SER A 218 10.28 -7.76 2.03
CA SER A 218 10.52 -8.72 3.12
C SER A 218 10.06 -10.12 2.72
N VAL A 219 10.54 -11.13 3.45
CA VAL A 219 9.91 -12.45 3.48
C VAL A 219 8.66 -12.42 4.37
N TRP A 220 7.86 -13.50 4.36
CA TRP A 220 6.68 -13.61 5.22
C TRP A 220 6.99 -13.36 6.70
N GLN A 221 6.19 -12.48 7.29
CA GLN A 221 6.05 -12.22 8.72
C GLN A 221 4.74 -12.81 9.21
N ARG A 222 4.64 -13.06 10.52
CA ARG A 222 3.42 -13.58 11.15
C ARG A 222 2.71 -12.46 11.91
N LEU A 223 1.51 -12.13 11.49
CA LEU A 223 0.61 -11.22 12.18
C LEU A 223 -0.35 -12.02 13.05
N ASN A 224 -0.16 -11.95 14.37
CA ASN A 224 -1.09 -12.55 15.33
C ASN A 224 -2.21 -11.55 15.62
N ILE A 225 -3.46 -11.93 15.31
CA ILE A 225 -4.64 -11.15 15.66
C ILE A 225 -4.96 -11.38 17.14
N ILE A 226 -4.76 -10.35 17.95
CA ILE A 226 -5.10 -10.36 19.37
C ILE A 226 -6.51 -9.80 19.49
N LYS A 227 -7.44 -10.59 20.05
CA LYS A 227 -8.79 -10.11 20.32
C LYS A 227 -8.73 -8.98 21.36
N PRO A 228 -9.42 -7.85 21.13
CA PRO A 228 -9.56 -6.82 22.15
C PRO A 228 -10.18 -7.41 23.42
N LYS A 229 -9.82 -6.85 24.58
CA LYS A 229 -10.43 -7.22 25.86
C LYS A 229 -11.82 -6.63 26.00
#